data_AF-A0A1L3JJS3-F1
#
_entry.id   AF-A0A1L3JJS3-F1
#
_cell.length_a   1.000
_cell.length_b   1.000
_cell.length_c   1.000
_cell.angle_alpha   90.00
_cell.angle_beta   90.00
_cell.angle_gamma   90.00
#
_symmetry.space_group_name_H-M   'P 1'
#
loop_
_entity.id
_entity.type
_entity.pdbx_description
1 polymer ?
#
loop_
_entity_poly.entity_id
_entity_poly.type
_entity_poly.pdbx_seq_one_letter_code
_entity_poly.pdbx_strand_id
1 'polypeptide(L)'
;MKNILIMYIIILPNLIFAQKNNWVEFLKEKIIILEINKTREYKIEDLIFDVTWNKKLNYSKNIGYYGGIEKLTIHKGNKKLQIIKIIEDSVALGNIYFSFYDYNFDGYTDFSIPINCGNSCWEKYYIFNPKLNRFEHKKSWDYLRIQRIDKKNKLIISHPSGNAIKDNIKLFKIKGMEIIEINT
;
A
#
# COMPACT_ATOMS: atom_id res chain seq x y z
N MET A 1 -3.97 58.59 -50.22
CA MET A 1 -3.31 57.33 -49.78
C MET A 1 -3.74 57.05 -48.35
N LYS A 2 -4.57 56.03 -48.13
CA LYS A 2 -5.13 55.67 -46.80
C LYS A 2 -4.23 54.61 -46.17
N ASN A 3 -3.51 54.97 -45.12
CA ASN A 3 -2.74 54.02 -44.32
C ASN A 3 -3.71 53.21 -43.45
N ILE A 4 -3.92 51.93 -43.79
CA ILE A 4 -4.65 50.99 -42.94
C ILE A 4 -3.63 50.40 -41.97
N LEU A 5 -3.71 50.84 -40.71
CA LEU A 5 -2.94 50.27 -39.61
C LEU A 5 -3.60 48.94 -39.21
N ILE A 6 -3.03 47.81 -39.65
CA ILE A 6 -3.51 46.48 -39.25
C ILE A 6 -2.94 46.17 -37.86
N MET A 7 -3.78 46.33 -36.86
CA MET A 7 -3.49 45.96 -35.48
C MET A 7 -3.61 44.43 -35.35
N TYR A 8 -2.48 43.73 -35.33
CA TYR A 8 -2.43 42.30 -35.00
C TYR A 8 -2.81 42.11 -33.53
N ILE A 9 -4.03 41.64 -33.29
CA ILE A 9 -4.45 41.13 -31.98
C ILE A 9 -3.71 39.80 -31.79
N ILE A 10 -2.65 39.82 -30.97
CA ILE A 10 -2.02 38.61 -30.48
C ILE A 10 -3.01 37.96 -29.50
N ILE A 11 -3.85 37.08 -30.03
CA ILE A 11 -4.62 36.15 -29.21
C ILE A 11 -3.61 35.12 -28.71
N LEU A 12 -2.96 35.42 -27.58
CA LEU A 12 -2.28 34.38 -26.81
C LEU A 12 -3.34 33.32 -26.50
N PRO A 13 -3.21 32.07 -26.99
CA PRO A 13 -4.05 31.02 -26.48
C PRO A 13 -3.72 30.93 -24.99
N ASN A 14 -4.69 31.27 -24.15
CA ASN A 14 -4.66 30.91 -22.75
C ASN A 14 -4.48 29.40 -22.73
N LEU A 15 -3.24 28.92 -22.61
CA LEU A 15 -2.94 27.56 -22.22
C LEU A 15 -3.48 27.48 -20.80
N ILE A 16 -4.74 27.09 -20.70
CA ILE A 16 -5.38 26.68 -19.47
C ILE A 16 -4.54 25.51 -18.98
N PHE A 17 -3.52 25.81 -18.18
CA PHE A 17 -2.96 24.86 -17.24
C PHE A 17 -4.03 24.62 -16.18
N ALA A 18 -5.11 23.95 -16.56
CA ALA A 18 -5.90 23.21 -15.61
C ALA A 18 -4.91 22.24 -14.98
N GLN A 19 -4.55 22.48 -13.73
CA GLN A 19 -3.75 21.54 -12.96
C GLN A 19 -4.49 20.22 -13.03
N LYS A 20 -4.03 19.30 -13.87
CA LYS A 20 -4.68 18.02 -14.08
C LYS A 20 -4.70 17.33 -12.73
N ASN A 21 -5.89 17.22 -12.14
CA ASN A 21 -6.06 16.56 -10.86
C ASN A 21 -5.80 15.08 -11.05
N ASN A 22 -4.60 14.61 -10.68
CA ASN A 22 -4.21 13.21 -10.80
C ASN A 22 -4.59 12.39 -9.56
N TRP A 23 -5.25 13.02 -8.57
CA TRP A 23 -5.64 12.35 -7.33
C TRP A 23 -6.83 11.42 -7.55
N VAL A 24 -6.68 10.18 -7.09
CA VAL A 24 -7.73 9.16 -7.09
C VAL A 24 -7.98 8.70 -5.66
N GLU A 25 -9.25 8.45 -5.31
CA GLU A 25 -9.61 7.81 -4.04
C GLU A 25 -9.06 6.38 -4.02
N PHE A 26 -8.27 6.05 -2.99
CA PHE A 26 -7.61 4.75 -2.90
C PHE A 26 -8.61 3.60 -2.82
N LEU A 27 -9.77 3.81 -2.21
CA LEU A 27 -10.86 2.83 -2.15
C LEU A 27 -11.43 2.44 -3.53
N LYS A 28 -11.14 3.22 -4.58
CA LYS A 28 -11.55 2.90 -5.97
C LYS A 28 -10.49 2.08 -6.70
N GLU A 29 -9.32 1.88 -6.11
CA GLU A 29 -8.27 1.06 -6.69
C GLU A 29 -8.61 -0.42 -6.62
N LYS A 30 -8.14 -1.17 -7.61
CA LYS A 30 -8.32 -2.62 -7.65
C LYS A 30 -7.27 -3.28 -6.75
N ILE A 31 -7.63 -3.50 -5.49
CA ILE A 31 -6.81 -4.21 -4.51
C ILE A 31 -7.26 -5.67 -4.48
N ILE A 32 -6.31 -6.61 -4.52
CA ILE A 32 -6.61 -8.03 -4.35
C ILE A 32 -6.48 -8.35 -2.86
N ILE A 33 -7.52 -8.94 -2.26
CA ILE A 33 -7.53 -9.30 -0.84
C ILE A 33 -7.58 -10.82 -0.71
N LEU A 34 -6.66 -11.38 0.08
CA LEU A 34 -6.68 -12.80 0.44
C LEU A 34 -6.85 -12.99 1.94
N GLU A 35 -7.82 -13.82 2.31
CA GLU A 35 -7.95 -14.32 3.66
C GLU A 35 -7.09 -15.57 3.86
N ILE A 36 -6.14 -15.49 4.79
CA ILE A 36 -5.24 -16.59 5.13
C ILE A 36 -5.57 -17.12 6.52
N ASN A 37 -6.03 -18.37 6.59
CA ASN A 37 -6.46 -19.01 7.84
C ASN A 37 -6.11 -20.52 7.90
N LYS A 38 -5.36 -21.02 6.91
CA LYS A 38 -4.98 -22.44 6.81
C LYS A 38 -3.73 -22.65 5.97
N THR A 39 -3.08 -23.79 6.17
CA THR A 39 -1.93 -24.24 5.38
C THR A 39 -2.38 -24.58 3.97
N ARG A 40 -1.89 -23.81 2.99
CA ARG A 40 -2.03 -24.09 1.55
C ARG A 40 -1.21 -23.07 0.75
N GLU A 41 -1.15 -23.31 -0.55
CA GLU A 41 -0.65 -22.34 -1.52
C GLU A 41 -1.74 -21.34 -1.92
N TYR A 42 -1.35 -20.08 -2.05
CA TYR A 42 -2.14 -18.99 -2.57
C TYR A 42 -1.42 -18.36 -3.75
N LYS A 43 -2.09 -18.25 -4.90
CA LYS A 43 -1.50 -17.68 -6.12
C LYS A 43 -1.99 -16.25 -6.34
N ILE A 44 -1.06 -15.32 -6.47
CA ILE A 44 -1.31 -13.92 -6.84
C ILE A 44 -0.42 -13.59 -8.02
N GLU A 45 -1.02 -13.33 -9.17
CA GLU A 45 -0.29 -13.07 -10.42
C GLU A 45 0.74 -14.18 -10.74
N ASP A 46 2.03 -13.84 -10.80
CA ASP A 46 3.14 -14.77 -11.03
C ASP A 46 3.81 -15.27 -9.73
N LEU A 47 3.26 -14.89 -8.57
CA LEU A 47 3.74 -15.26 -7.25
C LEU A 47 2.89 -16.39 -6.64
N ILE A 48 3.57 -17.24 -5.87
CA ILE A 48 2.94 -18.29 -5.04
C ILE A 48 3.36 -18.07 -3.59
N PHE A 49 2.38 -17.94 -2.72
CA PHE A 49 2.50 -17.81 -1.28
C PHE A 49 2.15 -19.16 -0.65
N ASP A 50 3.17 -19.97 -0.37
CA ASP A 50 3.04 -21.25 0.33
C ASP A 50 3.03 -21.00 1.85
N VAL A 51 1.84 -21.15 2.45
CA VAL A 51 1.57 -20.83 3.84
C VAL A 51 1.57 -22.08 4.68
N THR A 52 2.30 -22.07 5.79
CA THR A 52 2.15 -22.98 6.92
C THR A 52 1.45 -22.25 8.07
N TRP A 53 0.19 -22.57 8.32
CA TRP A 53 -0.62 -21.96 9.39
C TRP A 53 -0.52 -22.76 10.69
N ASN A 54 -0.38 -22.05 11.81
CA ASN A 54 -0.39 -22.62 13.15
C ASN A 54 -1.47 -21.93 13.99
N LYS A 55 -2.43 -22.70 14.53
CA LYS A 55 -3.56 -22.18 15.32
C LYS A 55 -3.18 -21.70 16.73
N LYS A 56 -2.00 -22.09 17.22
CA LYS A 56 -1.47 -21.73 18.55
C LYS A 56 -0.03 -21.20 18.41
N LEU A 57 0.16 -20.28 17.47
CA LEU A 57 1.48 -19.74 17.14
C LEU A 57 2.05 -18.89 18.28
N ASN A 58 1.20 -18.07 18.91
CA ASN A 58 1.61 -17.17 19.99
C ASN A 58 0.58 -17.19 21.14
N TYR A 59 0.96 -16.67 22.30
CA TYR A 59 0.15 -16.59 23.51
C TYR A 59 0.13 -15.16 24.04
N SER A 60 -1.06 -14.69 24.41
CA SER A 60 -1.18 -13.50 25.26
C SER A 60 -2.02 -13.81 26.49
N LYS A 61 -1.75 -13.10 27.59
CA LYS A 61 -2.47 -13.30 28.86
C LYS A 61 -3.97 -12.99 28.73
N ASN A 62 -4.34 -12.06 27.85
CA ASN A 62 -5.70 -11.53 27.78
C ASN A 62 -6.64 -12.39 26.92
N ILE A 63 -6.13 -13.04 25.87
CA ILE A 63 -6.95 -13.84 24.93
C ILE A 63 -6.49 -15.30 24.80
N GLY A 64 -5.39 -15.70 25.46
CA GLY A 64 -4.83 -17.03 25.36
C GLY A 64 -3.99 -17.25 24.11
N TYR A 65 -3.97 -18.48 23.62
CA TYR A 65 -3.27 -18.83 22.38
C TYR A 65 -4.02 -18.31 21.16
N TYR A 66 -3.31 -17.71 20.22
CA TYR A 66 -3.84 -17.27 18.93
C TYR A 66 -2.96 -17.74 17.78
N GLY A 67 -3.56 -17.69 16.59
CA GLY A 67 -2.97 -18.27 15.38
C GLY A 67 -1.97 -17.37 14.68
N GLY A 68 -1.54 -17.85 13.52
CA GLY A 68 -0.74 -17.08 12.57
C GLY A 68 -0.08 -17.99 11.55
N ILE A 69 0.76 -17.38 10.71
CA ILE A 69 1.57 -18.09 9.73
C ILE A 69 2.92 -18.37 10.37
N GLU A 70 3.18 -19.64 10.69
CA GLU A 70 4.48 -20.08 11.21
C GLU A 70 5.58 -19.85 10.17
N LYS A 71 5.26 -20.14 8.90
CA LYS A 71 6.19 -20.02 7.78
C LYS A 71 5.43 -19.64 6.52
N LEU A 72 5.85 -18.57 5.87
CA LEU A 72 5.42 -18.16 4.55
C LEU A 72 6.61 -18.29 3.59
N THR A 73 6.53 -19.22 2.64
CA THR A 73 7.49 -19.32 1.54
C THR A 73 6.90 -18.62 0.32
N ILE A 74 7.66 -17.71 -0.29
CA ILE A 74 7.21 -16.99 -1.48
C ILE A 74 8.03 -17.47 -2.68
N HIS A 75 7.34 -17.82 -3.77
CA HIS A 75 7.92 -18.26 -5.02
C HIS A 75 7.49 -17.34 -6.17
N LYS A 76 8.31 -17.27 -7.22
CA LYS A 76 8.00 -16.66 -8.51
C LYS A 76 8.30 -17.67 -9.60
N GLY A 77 7.26 -18.20 -10.25
CA GLY A 77 7.39 -19.43 -11.04
C GLY A 77 8.02 -20.56 -10.21
N ASN A 78 9.06 -21.22 -10.74
CA ASN A 78 9.75 -22.32 -10.05
C ASN A 78 10.83 -21.86 -9.05
N LYS A 79 11.06 -20.55 -8.90
CA LYS A 79 12.13 -20.01 -8.06
C LYS A 79 11.57 -19.59 -6.70
N LYS A 80 12.13 -20.13 -5.62
CA LYS A 80 11.91 -19.62 -4.26
C LYS A 80 12.55 -18.24 -4.12
N LEU A 81 11.74 -17.22 -3.80
CA LEU A 81 12.19 -15.86 -3.55
C LEU A 81 12.71 -15.70 -2.12
N GLN A 82 11.89 -16.07 -1.14
CA GLN A 82 12.20 -15.87 0.27
C GLN A 82 11.34 -16.72 1.19
N ILE A 83 11.72 -16.76 2.47
CA ILE A 83 10.93 -17.32 3.56
C ILE A 83 10.77 -16.22 4.61
N ILE A 84 9.52 -15.91 4.98
CA ILE A 84 9.19 -15.11 6.15
C ILE A 84 8.71 -16.08 7.23
N LYS A 85 9.32 -16.02 8.41
CA LYS A 85 8.93 -16.83 9.57
C LYS A 85 8.11 -15.98 10.52
N ILE A 86 7.15 -16.60 11.20
CA ILE A 86 6.37 -16.03 12.30
C ILE A 86 5.69 -14.72 11.87
N ILE A 87 4.55 -14.86 11.19
CA ILE A 87 3.61 -13.76 10.98
C ILE A 87 2.41 -14.02 11.89
N GLU A 88 2.30 -13.23 12.93
CA GLU A 88 1.22 -13.34 13.90
C GLU A 88 -0.12 -12.89 13.34
N ASP A 89 -1.20 -13.55 13.75
CA ASP A 89 -2.55 -12.98 13.68
C ASP A 89 -2.69 -11.93 14.78
N SER A 90 -2.09 -10.75 14.56
CA SER A 90 -2.03 -9.66 15.55
C SER A 90 -3.40 -9.11 15.95
N VAL A 91 -4.45 -9.41 15.18
CA VAL A 91 -5.84 -9.03 15.47
C VAL A 91 -6.65 -10.16 16.12
N ALA A 92 -6.07 -11.36 16.22
CA ALA A 92 -6.63 -12.56 16.83
C ALA A 92 -8.03 -12.94 16.32
N LEU A 93 -8.25 -12.79 15.01
CA LEU A 93 -9.53 -13.13 14.36
C LEU A 93 -9.57 -14.56 13.83
N GLY A 94 -8.48 -15.32 13.95
CA GLY A 94 -8.31 -16.64 13.36
C GLY A 94 -7.92 -16.61 11.88
N ASN A 95 -7.64 -15.42 11.33
CA ASN A 95 -7.23 -15.20 9.96
C ASN A 95 -6.33 -13.96 9.83
N ILE A 96 -5.59 -13.89 8.73
CA ILE A 96 -4.81 -12.71 8.35
C ILE A 96 -5.23 -12.31 6.93
N TYR A 97 -5.71 -11.08 6.78
CA TYR A 97 -6.00 -10.52 5.47
C TYR A 97 -4.73 -9.93 4.87
N PHE A 98 -4.34 -10.45 3.71
CA PHE A 98 -3.29 -9.87 2.88
C PHE A 98 -3.94 -8.99 1.82
N SER A 99 -3.51 -7.74 1.73
CA SER A 99 -3.91 -6.82 0.66
C SER A 99 -2.76 -6.69 -0.33
N PHE A 100 -3.00 -6.90 -1.61
CA PHE A 100 -1.99 -6.85 -2.68
C PHE A 100 -2.27 -5.68 -3.61
N TYR A 101 -1.23 -4.87 -3.84
CA TYR A 101 -1.27 -3.64 -4.64
C TYR A 101 0.15 -3.16 -4.95
N ASP A 102 0.35 -2.32 -5.97
CA ASP A 102 1.63 -1.62 -6.22
C ASP A 102 1.67 -0.31 -5.41
N TYR A 103 2.08 -0.39 -4.14
CA TYR A 103 1.97 0.74 -3.21
C TYR A 103 2.95 1.86 -3.53
N ASN A 104 4.14 1.53 -4.02
CA ASN A 104 5.20 2.51 -4.31
C ASN A 104 5.20 3.00 -5.79
N PHE A 105 4.25 2.52 -6.59
CA PHE A 105 4.04 2.83 -8.00
C PHE A 105 5.27 2.52 -8.87
N ASP A 106 5.92 1.39 -8.63
CA ASP A 106 7.09 0.93 -9.40
C ASP A 106 6.78 -0.21 -10.39
N GLY A 107 5.51 -0.63 -10.44
CA GLY A 107 5.02 -1.68 -11.34
C GLY A 107 5.17 -3.09 -10.78
N TYR A 108 5.62 -3.26 -9.54
CA TYR A 108 5.69 -4.56 -8.87
C TYR A 108 4.59 -4.68 -7.81
N THR A 109 4.03 -5.89 -7.68
CA THR A 109 3.03 -6.18 -6.66
C THR A 109 3.68 -6.26 -5.29
N ASP A 110 3.22 -5.41 -4.38
CA ASP A 110 3.53 -5.40 -2.96
C ASP A 110 2.41 -6.10 -2.16
N PHE A 111 2.61 -6.26 -0.86
CA PHE A 111 1.51 -6.66 0.02
C PHE A 111 1.54 -5.96 1.38
N SER A 112 0.37 -5.80 1.98
CA SER A 112 0.22 -5.36 3.37
C SER A 112 -0.57 -6.39 4.17
N ILE A 113 -0.41 -6.34 5.49
CA ILE A 113 -1.15 -7.16 6.46
C ILE A 113 -1.47 -6.33 7.71
N PRO A 114 -2.52 -6.67 8.46
CA PRO A 114 -2.92 -5.91 9.65
C PRO A 114 -1.86 -5.97 10.76
N ILE A 115 -1.65 -4.85 11.44
CA ILE A 115 -0.89 -4.74 12.70
C ILE A 115 -1.86 -4.81 13.88
N ASN A 116 -2.91 -3.99 13.83
CA ASN A 116 -3.95 -3.92 14.85
C ASN A 116 -5.23 -3.33 14.23
N CYS A 117 -6.36 -3.81 14.70
CA CYS A 117 -7.68 -3.34 14.30
C CYS A 117 -8.47 -2.99 15.56
N GLY A 118 -8.66 -1.71 15.80
CA GLY A 118 -9.61 -1.18 16.78
C GLY A 118 -10.72 -0.43 16.05
N ASN A 119 -10.85 0.87 16.34
CA ASN A 119 -11.71 1.77 15.54
C ASN A 119 -11.23 1.92 14.08
N SER A 120 -9.98 1.57 13.81
CA SER A 120 -9.39 1.54 12.47
C SER A 120 -8.36 0.41 12.41
N CYS A 121 -8.21 -0.16 11.23
CA CYS A 121 -7.17 -1.13 10.94
C CYS A 121 -5.93 -0.41 10.42
N TRP A 122 -4.80 -0.67 11.07
CA TRP A 122 -3.50 -0.23 10.65
C TRP A 122 -2.75 -1.39 10.02
N GLU A 123 -1.94 -1.09 9.02
CA GLU A 123 -1.25 -2.10 8.23
C GLU A 123 0.27 -1.94 8.33
N LYS A 124 0.97 -3.05 8.16
CA LYS A 124 2.41 -3.10 7.87
C LYS A 124 2.58 -3.48 6.40
N TYR A 125 3.55 -2.86 5.75
CA TYR A 125 3.72 -2.96 4.30
C TYR A 125 5.02 -3.68 3.96
N TYR A 126 4.93 -4.61 3.03
CA TYR A 126 6.02 -5.38 2.47
C TYR A 126 6.17 -5.00 1.00
N ILE A 127 7.18 -4.16 0.74
CA ILE A 127 7.44 -3.61 -0.59
C ILE A 127 8.41 -4.55 -1.33
N PHE A 128 8.09 -4.92 -2.56
CA PHE A 128 8.95 -5.77 -3.37
C PHE A 128 10.18 -5.00 -3.81
N ASN A 129 11.36 -5.53 -3.52
CA ASN A 129 12.62 -4.98 -4.00
C ASN A 129 13.08 -5.77 -5.23
N PRO A 130 12.90 -5.26 -6.46
CA PRO A 130 13.27 -5.99 -7.68
C PRO A 130 14.78 -6.21 -7.81
N LYS A 131 15.63 -5.39 -7.17
CA LYS A 131 17.08 -5.57 -7.19
C LYS A 131 17.52 -6.76 -6.34
N LEU A 132 16.86 -6.96 -5.20
CA LEU A 132 17.14 -8.06 -4.28
C LEU A 132 16.22 -9.27 -4.46
N ASN A 133 15.21 -9.13 -5.32
CA ASN A 133 14.22 -10.16 -5.65
C ASN A 133 13.53 -10.74 -4.41
N ARG A 134 13.14 -9.85 -3.49
CA ARG A 134 12.59 -10.18 -2.17
C ARG A 134 11.67 -9.06 -1.68
N PHE A 135 10.73 -9.37 -0.78
CA PHE A 135 9.90 -8.37 -0.13
C PHE A 135 10.59 -7.85 1.14
N GLU A 136 10.52 -6.55 1.34
CA GLU A 136 11.09 -5.88 2.51
C GLU A 136 9.98 -5.21 3.30
N HIS A 137 9.89 -5.54 4.59
CA HIS A 137 9.04 -4.77 5.51
C HIS A 137 9.61 -3.35 5.63
N LYS A 138 8.78 -2.34 5.34
CA LYS A 138 9.18 -0.94 5.37
C LYS A 138 8.52 -0.21 6.52
N LYS A 139 9.27 -0.03 7.62
CA LYS A 139 8.78 0.65 8.83
C LYS A 139 8.25 2.06 8.58
N SER A 140 8.77 2.78 7.58
CA SER A 140 8.27 4.12 7.24
C SER A 140 6.81 4.11 6.79
N TRP A 141 6.30 2.96 6.34
CA TRP A 141 4.93 2.77 5.90
C TRP A 141 4.01 2.24 7.00
N ASP A 142 4.54 1.76 8.12
CA ASP A 142 3.73 1.22 9.20
C ASP A 142 2.74 2.27 9.70
N TYR A 143 1.51 1.83 10.00
CA TYR A 143 0.42 2.71 10.43
C TYR A 143 0.00 3.76 9.39
N LEU A 144 0.38 3.60 8.12
CA LEU A 144 -0.21 4.39 7.05
C LEU A 144 -1.59 3.84 6.69
N ARG A 145 -2.58 4.74 6.61
CA ARG A 145 -3.89 4.47 5.99
C ARG A 145 -4.06 5.38 4.79
N ILE A 146 -4.11 4.81 3.60
CA ILE A 146 -4.12 5.56 2.35
C ILE A 146 -5.55 5.99 2.03
N GLN A 147 -5.79 7.30 1.92
CA GLN A 147 -7.09 7.85 1.50
C GLN A 147 -7.10 8.12 -0.01
N ARG A 148 -6.11 8.87 -0.49
CA ARG A 148 -5.99 9.25 -1.91
C ARG A 148 -4.56 9.07 -2.37
N ILE A 149 -4.41 8.81 -3.66
CA ILE A 149 -3.12 8.63 -4.30
C ILE A 149 -3.01 9.49 -5.56
N ASP A 150 -1.81 9.98 -5.82
CA ASP A 150 -1.40 10.54 -7.11
C ASP A 150 -0.24 9.69 -7.63
N LYS A 151 -0.58 8.71 -8.47
CA LYS A 151 0.41 7.77 -9.03
C LYS A 151 1.46 8.47 -9.88
N LYS A 152 1.06 9.52 -10.61
CA LYS A 152 1.92 10.25 -11.53
C LYS A 152 3.02 10.99 -10.78
N ASN A 153 2.65 11.66 -9.68
CA ASN A 153 3.59 12.43 -8.86
C ASN A 153 4.15 11.64 -7.67
N LYS A 154 3.72 10.38 -7.51
CA LYS A 154 4.08 9.48 -6.42
C LYS A 154 3.78 10.05 -5.04
N LEU A 155 2.55 10.52 -4.86
CA LEU A 155 2.06 11.11 -3.62
C LEU A 155 0.93 10.28 -3.01
N ILE A 156 0.85 10.32 -1.68
CA ILE A 156 -0.20 9.69 -0.88
C ILE A 156 -0.77 10.73 0.08
N ILE A 157 -2.08 10.79 0.20
CA ILE A 157 -2.78 11.47 1.29
C ILE A 157 -3.28 10.41 2.27
N SER A 158 -2.96 10.55 3.54
CA SER A 158 -3.44 9.64 4.57
C SER A 158 -4.88 9.95 4.99
N HIS A 159 -5.60 8.92 5.44
CA HIS A 159 -6.83 9.13 6.18
C HIS A 159 -6.55 9.90 7.48
N PRO A 160 -7.45 10.81 7.89
CA PRO A 160 -7.35 11.45 9.20
C PRO A 160 -7.52 10.39 10.32
N SER A 161 -6.84 10.61 11.44
CA SER A 161 -7.03 9.80 12.64
C SER A 161 -8.29 10.23 13.40
N GLY A 162 -9.20 9.27 13.70
CA GLY A 162 -10.39 9.52 14.53
C GLY A 162 -11.52 10.28 13.81
N ASN A 163 -12.38 10.94 14.58
CA ASN A 163 -13.54 11.69 14.07
C ASN A 163 -13.21 13.14 13.67
N ALA A 164 -11.95 13.58 13.78
CA ALA A 164 -11.53 14.92 13.39
C ALA A 164 -11.43 15.00 11.86
N ILE A 165 -12.29 15.81 11.24
CA ILE A 165 -12.53 15.81 9.79
C ILE A 165 -11.33 16.37 8.99
N LYS A 166 -10.36 17.07 9.61
CA LYS A 166 -9.27 17.73 8.87
C LYS A 166 -7.87 17.77 9.53
N ASP A 167 -7.74 17.65 10.84
CA ASP A 167 -6.52 18.16 11.50
C ASP A 167 -5.28 17.26 11.43
N ASN A 168 -5.40 16.00 10.97
CA ASN A 168 -4.28 15.03 10.92
C ASN A 168 -4.09 14.37 9.54
N ILE A 169 -4.56 15.02 8.47
CA ILE A 169 -4.29 14.55 7.11
C ILE A 169 -2.82 14.84 6.78
N LYS A 170 -2.07 13.81 6.43
CA LYS A 170 -0.66 13.92 6.06
C LYS A 170 -0.47 13.68 4.58
N LEU A 171 0.39 14.48 3.97
CA LEU A 171 0.85 14.28 2.61
C LEU A 171 2.20 13.55 2.65
N PHE A 172 2.31 12.44 1.93
CA PHE A 172 3.54 11.69 1.80
C PHE A 172 4.00 11.68 0.34
N LYS A 173 5.31 11.71 0.14
CA LYS A 173 5.95 11.43 -1.13
C LYS A 173 6.74 10.13 -1.07
N ILE A 174 6.48 9.28 -2.03
CA ILE A 174 7.20 8.03 -2.19
C ILE A 174 8.55 8.33 -2.86
N LYS A 175 9.63 7.83 -2.25
CA LYS A 175 10.98 7.86 -2.79
C LYS A 175 11.56 6.45 -2.80
N GLY A 176 11.45 5.79 -3.95
CA GLY A 176 11.84 4.38 -4.08
C GLY A 176 10.93 3.52 -3.20
N MET A 177 11.51 2.82 -2.22
CA MET A 177 10.77 1.95 -1.30
C MET A 177 10.33 2.62 0.00
N GLU A 178 10.72 3.88 0.24
CA GLU A 178 10.40 4.62 1.47
C GLU A 178 9.38 5.72 1.17
N ILE A 179 8.71 6.21 2.21
CA ILE A 179 7.88 7.42 2.16
C ILE A 179 8.43 8.51 3.07
N ILE A 180 8.22 9.76 2.66
CA ILE A 180 8.61 10.94 3.41
C ILE A 180 7.38 11.83 3.55
N GLU A 181 7.05 12.20 4.78
CA GLU A 181 6.02 13.19 5.08
C GLU A 181 6.47 14.56 4.53
N ILE A 182 5.61 15.21 3.75
CA ILE A 182 5.81 16.56 3.27
C ILE A 182 4.87 17.44 4.08
N ASN A 183 5.44 18.31 4.91
CA ASN A 183 4.66 19.36 5.57
C ASN A 183 4.16 20.33 4.50
N THR A 184 2.85 20.51 4.45
CA THR A 184 2.18 21.59 3.71
C THR A 184 2.10 22.84 4.56
#